data_AF-A0A370X3J1-F1
#
_entry.id   AF-A0A370X3J1-F1
#
_cell.length_a   1.000
_cell.length_b   1.000
_cell.length_c   1.000
_cell.angle_alpha   90.00
_cell.angle_beta   90.00
_cell.angle_gamma   90.00
#
_symmetry.space_group_name_H-M   'P 1'
#
loop_
_entity.id
_entity.type
_entity.pdbx_description
1 polymer ?
#
loop_
_entity_poly.entity_id
_entity_poly.type
_entity_poly.pdbx_seq_one_letter_code
_entity_poly.pdbx_strand_id
1 'polypeptide(L)' 'MYPHPFVGLLAGILAVIPAWKIVSKAGYHGAWSLLIFVPLVNIIMMYVFAFNQWPTEKLRT' A
#
# COMPACT_ATOMS: atom_id res chain seq x y z
N MET A 1 17.97 -22.75 -9.90
CA MET A 1 17.53 -22.58 -8.50
C MET A 1 16.15 -21.96 -8.54
N TYR A 2 15.08 -22.76 -8.46
CA TYR A 2 13.70 -22.25 -8.57
C TYR A 2 13.34 -21.52 -7.27
N PRO A 3 12.86 -20.26 -7.32
CA PRO A 3 12.31 -19.63 -6.12
C PRO A 3 11.15 -20.49 -5.64
N HIS A 4 11.22 -20.95 -4.39
CA HIS A 4 10.15 -21.77 -3.82
C HIS A 4 8.87 -20.93 -3.80
N PRO A 5 7.76 -21.40 -4.38
CA PRO A 5 6.52 -20.61 -4.51
C PRO A 5 6.00 -20.12 -3.15
N PHE A 6 6.30 -20.86 -2.08
CA PHE A 6 5.99 -20.51 -0.69
C PHE A 6 6.67 -19.21 -0.22
N VAL A 7 7.87 -18.90 -0.72
CA VAL A 7 8.61 -17.69 -0.33
C VAL A 7 7.93 -16.44 -0.91
N GLY A 8 7.44 -16.52 -2.16
CA GLY A 8 6.68 -15.43 -2.78
C GLY A 8 5.36 -15.15 -2.07
N LEU A 9 4.63 -16.20 -1.69
CA LEU A 9 3.37 -16.08 -0.94
C LEU A 9 3.60 -15.43 0.43
N LEU A 10 4.62 -15.89 1.17
CA LEU A 10 4.98 -15.35 2.48
C LEU A 10 5.37 -13.87 2.39
N ALA A 11 6.22 -13.52 1.43
CA ALA A 11 6.64 -12.14 1.20
C ALA A 11 5.44 -11.23 0.86
N GLY A 12 4.50 -11.71 0.04
CA GLY A 12 3.27 -10.98 -0.30
C GLY A 12 2.42 -10.68 0.94
N ILE A 13 2.20 -11.67 1.80
CA ILE A 13 1.43 -11.49 3.05
C ILE A 13 2.13 -10.49 3.98
N LEU A 14 3.46 -10.61 4.12
CA LEU A 14 4.25 -9.69 4.96
C LEU A 14 4.22 -8.26 4.43
N ALA A 15 4.13 -8.05 3.10
CA ALA A 15 4.05 -6.74 2.48
C ALA A 15 2.69 -6.05 2.69
N VAL A 16 1.60 -6.79 2.95
CA VAL A 16 0.28 -6.22 3.24
C VAL A 16 0.29 -5.42 4.54
N ILE A 17 1.04 -5.85 5.56
CA ILE A 17 1.11 -5.19 6.87
C ILE A 17 1.60 -3.73 6.77
N PRO A 18 2.78 -3.44 6.18
CA PRO A 18 3.22 -2.06 6.01
C PRO A 18 2.32 -1.30 5.05
N ALA A 19 1.79 -1.93 3.98
CA ALA A 19 0.85 -1.30 3.07
C ALA A 19 -0.42 -0.83 3.79
N TRP A 20 -0.98 -1.64 4.68
CA TRP A 20 -2.13 -1.30 5.51
C TRP A 20 -1.86 -0.05 6.35
N LYS A 21 -0.69 0.01 6.99
CA LYS A 21 -0.28 1.17 7.79
C LYS A 21 -0.14 2.43 6.95
N ILE A 22 0.44 2.35 5.75
CA ILE A 22 0.60 3.50 4.85
C ILE A 22 -0.77 4.02 4.40
N VAL A 23 -1.62 3.14 3.88
CA VAL A 23 -2.96 3.49 3.38
C VAL A 23 -3.83 4.10 4.49
N SER A 24 -3.74 3.56 5.70
CA SER A 24 -4.44 4.11 6.87
C SER A 24 -3.94 5.50 7.26
N LYS A 25 -2.61 5.75 7.17
CA LYS A 25 -2.02 7.08 7.42
C LYS A 25 -2.39 8.11 6.36
N ALA A 26 -2.60 7.67 5.12
CA ALA A 26 -3.09 8.51 4.04
C ALA A 26 -4.57 8.89 4.19
N GLY A 27 -5.29 8.34 5.19
CA GLY A 27 -6.69 8.65 5.48
C GLY A 27 -7.69 7.73 4.78
N TYR A 28 -7.22 6.65 4.13
CA TYR A 28 -8.08 5.64 3.50
C TYR A 28 -8.34 4.47 4.45
N HIS A 29 -9.36 3.65 4.15
CA HIS A 29 -9.63 2.45 4.93
C HIS A 29 -8.53 1.40 4.73
N GLY A 30 -8.02 0.81 5.80
CA GLY A 30 -6.83 -0.06 5.74
C GLY A 30 -6.96 -1.28 4.81
N ALA A 31 -8.18 -1.80 4.60
CA ALA A 31 -8.43 -2.91 3.67
C ALA A 31 -8.07 -2.59 2.20
N TRP A 32 -7.97 -1.31 1.82
CA TRP A 32 -7.50 -0.90 0.49
C TRP A 32 -6.05 -1.34 0.22
N SER A 33 -5.27 -1.68 1.26
CA SER A 33 -3.94 -2.27 1.12
C SER A 33 -3.92 -3.64 0.44
N LEU A 34 -5.04 -4.38 0.42
CA LEU A 34 -5.15 -5.64 -0.30
C LEU A 34 -5.02 -5.45 -1.83
N LEU A 35 -5.26 -4.24 -2.32
CA LEU A 35 -5.06 -3.91 -3.73
C LEU A 35 -3.57 -3.92 -4.14
N ILE A 36 -2.64 -4.08 -3.18
CA ILE A 36 -1.21 -4.22 -3.48
C ILE A 36 -0.89 -5.42 -4.38
N PHE A 37 -1.77 -6.42 -4.41
CA PHE A 37 -1.65 -7.57 -5.30
C PHE A 37 -2.00 -7.25 -6.77
N VAL A 38 -2.54 -6.06 -7.05
CA VAL A 38 -2.89 -5.60 -8.40
C VAL A 38 -1.87 -4.54 -8.88
N PRO A 39 -0.94 -4.88 -9.79
CA PRO A 39 0.17 -4.00 -10.16
C PRO A 39 -0.26 -2.63 -10.71
N LEU A 40 -1.32 -2.59 -11.51
CA LEU A 40 -1.84 -1.34 -12.08
C LEU A 40 -2.39 -0.40 -11.00
N VAL A 41 -3.04 -0.95 -9.97
CA VAL A 41 -3.57 -0.14 -8.87
C VAL A 41 -2.42 0.47 -8.07
N ASN A 42 -1.31 -0.24 -7.88
CA ASN A 42 -0.13 0.31 -7.21
C ASN A 42 0.43 1.54 -7.92
N ILE A 43 0.48 1.53 -9.25
CA ILE A 43 0.93 2.68 -10.05
C ILE A 43 -0.02 3.85 -9.86
N ILE A 44 -1.33 3.62 -9.97
CA ILE A 44 -2.35 4.67 -9.77
C ILE A 44 -2.26 5.24 -8.35
N MET A 45 -2.19 4.38 -7.34
CA MET A 45 -2.09 4.76 -5.92
C MET A 45 -0.81 5.54 -5.63
N MET A 46 0.30 5.24 -6.33
CA MET A 46 1.53 6.04 -6.23
C MET A 46 1.29 7.49 -6.66
N TYR A 47 0.60 7.70 -7.79
CA TYR A 47 0.25 9.06 -8.24
C TYR A 47 -0.76 9.74 -7.31
N VAL A 48 -1.77 9.00 -6.83
CA VAL A 48 -2.74 9.53 -5.86
C VAL A 48 -2.02 9.98 -4.59
N PHE A 49 -1.13 9.18 -4.01
CA PHE A 49 -0.39 9.56 -2.80
C PHE A 49 0.62 10.68 -3.03
N ALA A 50 1.17 10.80 -4.24
CA ALA A 50 2.11 11.87 -4.58
C ALA A 50 1.44 13.24 -4.70
N PHE A 51 0.21 13.30 -5.22
CA PHE A 51 -0.47 14.57 -5.50
C PHE A 51 -1.58 14.92 -4.51
N ASN A 52 -2.06 13.97 -3.71
CA ASN A 52 -3.11 14.23 -2.74
C ASN A 52 -2.52 14.78 -1.44
N GLN A 53 -3.22 15.73 -0.81
CA GLN A 53 -2.80 16.30 0.48
C GLN A 53 -2.94 15.26 1.59
N TRP A 54 -1.89 15.12 2.38
CA TRP A 54 -1.87 14.15 3.47
C TRP A 54 -2.66 14.67 4.67
N PRO A 55 -3.32 13.80 5.46
CA PRO A 55 -4.08 14.25 6.63
C PRO A 55 -3.29 15.14 7.59
N THR A 56 -2.00 14.85 7.79
CA THR A 56 -1.10 15.64 8.64
C THR A 56 -0.81 17.04 8.09
N GLU A 57 -0.81 17.21 6.76
CA GLU A 57 -0.60 18.52 6.14
C GLU A 57 -1.81 19.43 6.37
N LYS A 58 -3.03 18.87 6.30
CA LYS A 58 -4.29 19.59 6.58
C LYS A 58 -4.37 20.11 8.01
N LEU A 59 -3.70 19.46 8.95
CA LEU A 59 -3.64 19.90 10.35
C LEU A 59 -2.67 21.08 10.56
N ARG A 60 -1.79 21.37 9.61
CA ARG A 60 -0.73 22.40 9.73
C ARG A 60 -1.10 23.73 9.08
N THR A 61 -2.20 23.79 8.33
CA THR A 61 -2.74 24.97 7.64
C THR A 61 -3.97 25.47 8.34
#